data_AF-A0A7V2RKZ1-F1
#
_entry.id   AF-A0A7V2RKZ1-F1
#
_cell.length_a   1.000
_cell.length_b   1.000
_cell.length_c   1.000
_cell.angle_alpha   90.00
_cell.angle_beta   90.00
_cell.angle_gamma   90.00
#
_symmetry.space_group_name_H-M   'P 1'
#
loop_
_entity.id
_entity.type
_entity.pdbx_description
1 polymer ?
#
loop_
_entity_poly.entity_id
_entity_poly.type
_entity_poly.pdbx_seq_one_letter_code
_entity_poly.pdbx_strand_id
1 'polypeptide(L)'
;MKKYTLIIGFLFIGFSIFAQKSMLFQNPQKWDEYRYEDMQGSPFFFKEFVKGDIHEIGGKIYRDLDVNLNGYTRNIEVRRGDEFIELEEGPYYKVEARSVNKDGDTTNTVFATTAISQFDGRFVQLVYDGEKRKLFNDFLVTISENKAETPGKTLVIKRFARKPRYFLLEDGELRLFKLKKKNILLALGHKKEIETFAKKNKIKIDSAVGVAKVLEYLEGLD
;
A
#
# COMPACT_ATOMS: atom_id res chain seq x y z
N MET A 1 -75.74 21.13 3.61
CA MET A 1 -74.83 21.99 4.41
C MET A 1 -74.50 21.31 5.73
N LYS A 2 -73.25 20.85 5.92
CA LYS A 2 -72.49 20.90 7.18
C LYS A 2 -71.05 20.44 6.91
N LYS A 3 -70.11 21.23 7.41
CA LYS A 3 -68.66 21.19 7.23
C LYS A 3 -68.00 20.35 8.33
N TYR A 4 -66.98 19.56 8.00
CA TYR A 4 -65.88 19.10 8.87
C TYR A 4 -64.72 18.73 7.91
N THR A 5 -63.64 19.49 7.69
CA THR A 5 -62.53 20.02 8.52
C THR A 5 -61.59 18.93 9.08
N LEU A 6 -60.34 18.93 8.55
CA LEU A 6 -59.05 18.42 9.10
C LEU A 6 -58.94 16.89 9.34
N ILE A 7 -57.82 16.20 9.13
CA ILE A 7 -56.43 16.49 9.57
C ILE A 7 -55.43 15.89 8.55
N ILE A 8 -54.48 16.71 8.10
CA ILE A 8 -53.26 16.28 7.39
C ILE A 8 -52.29 15.74 8.45
N GLY A 9 -52.13 14.41 8.50
CA GLY A 9 -51.10 13.76 9.29
C GLY A 9 -49.77 13.84 8.55
N PHE A 10 -48.97 14.87 8.83
CA PHE A 10 -47.58 14.96 8.40
C PHE A 10 -46.75 13.99 9.26
N LEU A 11 -46.49 12.79 8.73
CA LEU A 11 -45.61 11.82 9.37
C LEU A 11 -44.17 12.32 9.24
N PHE A 12 -43.67 12.98 10.28
CA PHE A 12 -42.24 13.25 10.45
C PHE A 12 -41.51 11.92 10.62
N ILE A 13 -40.98 11.38 9.51
CA ILE A 13 -39.93 10.36 9.56
C ILE A 13 -38.69 11.09 10.05
N GLY A 14 -38.48 11.06 11.37
CA GLY A 14 -37.23 11.45 11.98
C GLY A 14 -36.15 10.51 11.46
N PHE A 15 -35.38 10.97 10.47
CA PHE A 15 -34.10 10.36 10.16
C PHE A 15 -33.20 10.57 11.37
N SER A 16 -33.15 9.58 12.26
CA SER A 16 -32.04 9.42 13.18
C SER A 16 -30.79 9.18 12.33
N ILE A 17 -30.12 10.27 11.95
CA ILE A 17 -28.74 10.22 11.52
C ILE A 17 -27.96 9.84 12.78
N PHE A 18 -27.89 8.55 13.08
CA PHE A 18 -26.83 8.02 13.91
C PHE A 18 -25.55 8.34 13.15
N ALA A 19 -24.91 9.44 13.52
CA ALA A 19 -23.52 9.68 13.18
C ALA A 19 -22.74 8.49 13.77
N GLN A 20 -22.50 7.46 12.96
CA GLN A 20 -21.60 6.38 13.32
C GLN A 20 -20.25 7.04 13.59
N LYS A 21 -19.91 7.20 14.87
CA LYS A 21 -18.59 7.62 15.31
C LYS A 21 -17.59 6.74 14.56
N SER A 22 -16.73 7.37 13.76
CA SER A 22 -15.74 6.66 12.96
C SER A 22 -14.86 5.84 13.90
N MET A 23 -14.92 4.52 13.80
CA MET A 23 -14.12 3.62 14.65
C MET A 23 -12.63 3.65 14.30
N LEU A 24 -12.27 4.25 13.16
CA LEU A 24 -10.90 4.34 12.69
C LEU A 24 -9.99 5.12 13.65
N PHE A 25 -10.44 6.28 14.15
CA PHE A 25 -9.64 7.19 14.99
C PHE A 25 -10.09 7.12 16.46
N GLN A 26 -10.08 5.93 17.07
CA GLN A 26 -10.42 5.79 18.49
C GLN A 26 -9.26 6.14 19.43
N ASN A 27 -8.01 5.92 19.01
CA ASN A 27 -6.81 6.19 19.80
C ASN A 27 -5.73 6.91 18.97
N PRO A 28 -5.96 8.16 18.54
CA PRO A 28 -4.96 8.91 17.80
C PRO A 28 -3.71 9.20 18.64
N GLN A 29 -2.55 9.13 18.01
CA GLN A 29 -1.30 9.65 18.51
C GLN A 29 -1.04 11.03 17.90
N LYS A 30 -0.32 11.90 18.63
CA LYS A 30 0.17 13.15 18.06
C LYS A 30 1.30 12.85 17.08
N TRP A 31 1.25 13.52 15.92
CA TRP A 31 2.29 13.45 14.91
C TRP A 31 3.56 14.12 15.43
N ASP A 32 4.63 13.36 15.51
CA ASP A 32 5.96 13.86 15.83
C ASP A 32 6.75 14.08 14.53
N GLU A 33 6.93 15.35 14.17
CA GLU A 33 7.71 15.77 12.99
C GLU A 33 9.21 15.44 13.11
N TYR A 34 9.70 15.27 14.33
CA TYR A 34 11.10 15.02 14.64
C TYR A 34 11.42 13.54 14.91
N ARG A 35 10.41 12.65 14.83
CA ARG A 35 10.54 11.19 15.07
C ARG A 35 11.73 10.52 14.38
N TYR A 36 12.19 11.08 13.25
CA TYR A 36 13.31 10.58 12.47
C TYR A 36 14.36 11.66 12.13
N GLU A 37 14.51 12.72 12.93
CA GLU A 37 15.39 13.86 12.62
C GLU A 37 16.88 13.47 12.41
N ASP A 38 17.37 12.50 13.20
CA ASP A 38 18.75 12.00 13.12
C ASP A 38 18.97 10.90 12.07
N MET A 39 17.94 10.59 11.28
CA MET A 39 17.96 9.49 10.32
C MET A 39 18.07 10.01 8.89
N GLN A 40 19.08 9.54 8.15
CA GLN A 40 19.15 9.82 6.71
C GLN A 40 18.12 8.98 5.92
N GLY A 41 17.36 9.65 5.05
CA GLY A 41 16.35 9.05 4.19
C GLY A 41 14.96 9.06 4.82
N SER A 42 14.07 8.19 4.36
CA SER A 42 12.71 8.09 4.87
C SER A 42 12.28 6.63 4.95
N PRO A 43 11.56 6.24 6.02
CA PRO A 43 11.02 4.89 6.14
C PRO A 43 9.76 4.69 5.31
N PHE A 44 9.18 5.77 4.78
CA PHE A 44 7.91 5.74 4.09
C PHE A 44 8.01 5.24 2.66
N PHE A 45 6.95 4.60 2.18
CA PHE A 45 6.82 4.15 0.78
C PHE A 45 6.74 5.36 -0.16
N PHE A 46 5.79 6.26 0.10
CA PHE A 46 5.67 7.53 -0.60
C PHE A 46 6.51 8.62 0.07
N LYS A 47 6.98 9.59 -0.72
CA LYS A 47 7.76 10.73 -0.21
C LYS A 47 6.93 11.58 0.75
N GLU A 48 5.65 11.75 0.44
CA GLU A 48 4.66 12.50 1.20
C GLU A 48 3.45 11.60 1.44
N PHE A 49 2.63 11.91 2.45
CA PHE A 49 1.34 11.24 2.60
C PHE A 49 0.47 11.52 1.38
N VAL A 50 -0.24 10.50 0.93
CA VAL A 50 -1.08 10.58 -0.26
C VAL A 50 -2.53 10.31 0.10
N LYS A 51 -3.47 10.79 -0.71
CA LYS A 51 -4.88 10.48 -0.51
C LYS A 51 -5.15 9.01 -0.76
N GLY A 52 -5.93 8.37 0.09
CA GLY A 52 -6.33 6.99 -0.11
C GLY A 52 -7.61 6.61 0.60
N ASP A 53 -8.12 5.46 0.17
CA ASP A 53 -9.34 4.87 0.71
C ASP A 53 -9.02 3.58 1.46
N ILE A 54 -9.58 3.42 2.66
CA ILE A 54 -9.36 2.28 3.55
C ILE A 54 -10.62 1.45 3.60
N HIS A 55 -10.49 0.16 3.33
CA HIS A 55 -11.58 -0.81 3.28
C HIS A 55 -11.54 -1.72 4.51
N GLU A 56 -12.65 -1.71 5.26
CA GLU A 56 -12.88 -2.51 6.45
C GLU A 56 -13.60 -3.82 6.08
N ILE A 57 -13.33 -4.93 6.77
CA ILE A 57 -13.95 -6.25 6.50
C ILE A 57 -15.49 -6.18 6.55
N GLY A 58 -16.07 -5.28 7.36
CA GLY A 58 -17.50 -5.02 7.43
C GLY A 58 -18.10 -4.24 6.24
N GLY A 59 -17.34 -3.99 5.18
CA GLY A 59 -17.77 -3.29 3.97
C GLY A 59 -17.75 -1.76 4.07
N LYS A 60 -17.34 -1.22 5.22
CA LYS A 60 -17.19 0.23 5.41
C LYS A 60 -15.94 0.72 4.69
N ILE A 61 -16.07 1.86 4.00
CA ILE A 61 -14.96 2.51 3.29
C ILE A 61 -14.75 3.89 3.88
N TYR A 62 -13.53 4.14 4.38
CA TYR A 62 -13.10 5.46 4.80
C TYR A 62 -12.38 6.12 3.63
N ARG A 63 -12.94 7.21 3.10
CA ARG A 63 -12.45 7.84 1.87
C ARG A 63 -11.57 9.05 2.13
N ASP A 64 -10.66 9.28 1.19
CA ASP A 64 -9.86 10.50 1.07
C ASP A 64 -9.02 10.86 2.30
N LEU A 65 -8.48 9.82 2.94
CA LEU A 65 -7.59 9.96 4.09
C LEU A 65 -6.13 10.11 3.64
N ASP A 66 -5.33 10.82 4.43
CA ASP A 66 -3.90 10.91 4.19
C ASP A 66 -3.24 9.62 4.69
N VAL A 67 -2.69 8.81 3.77
CA VAL A 67 -2.13 7.50 4.08
C VAL A 67 -0.69 7.36 3.60
N ASN A 68 0.11 6.55 4.30
CA ASN A 68 1.42 6.11 3.83
C ASN A 68 1.79 4.77 4.49
N LEU A 69 2.58 3.95 3.80
CA LEU A 69 3.16 2.74 4.40
C LEU A 69 4.50 3.09 5.03
N ASN A 70 4.64 2.95 6.34
CA ASN A 70 5.92 3.02 7.02
C ASN A 70 6.59 1.65 6.92
N GLY A 71 7.64 1.51 6.11
CA GLY A 71 8.33 0.23 5.93
C GLY A 71 9.23 -0.18 7.10
N TYR A 72 9.48 0.72 8.06
CA TYR A 72 10.23 0.41 9.27
C TYR A 72 9.32 -0.22 10.34
N THR A 73 8.17 0.39 10.63
CA THR A 73 7.15 -0.20 11.54
C THR A 73 6.30 -1.26 10.85
N ARG A 74 6.27 -1.24 9.50
CA ARG A 74 5.52 -2.13 8.60
C ARG A 74 4.00 -1.96 8.66
N ASN A 75 3.55 -0.80 9.13
CA ASN A 75 2.14 -0.44 9.24
C ASN A 75 1.74 0.69 8.28
N ILE A 76 0.48 0.69 7.87
CA ILE A 76 -0.11 1.85 7.21
C ILE A 76 -0.37 2.90 8.28
N GLU A 77 0.25 4.07 8.13
CA GLU A 77 -0.04 5.26 8.92
C GLU A 77 -1.14 6.07 8.22
N VAL A 78 -2.12 6.53 9.00
CA VAL A 78 -3.23 7.36 8.53
C VAL A 78 -3.24 8.65 9.32
N ARG A 79 -3.22 9.79 8.63
CA ARG A 79 -3.16 11.12 9.23
C ARG A 79 -4.48 11.87 9.11
N ARG A 80 -4.73 12.70 10.12
CA ARG A 80 -5.78 13.72 10.14
C ARG A 80 -5.27 14.93 10.92
N GLY A 81 -4.82 15.96 10.22
CA GLY A 81 -4.21 17.13 10.87
C GLY A 81 -2.89 16.79 11.56
N ASP A 82 -2.82 17.09 12.86
CA ASP A 82 -1.68 16.82 13.75
C ASP A 82 -1.76 15.43 14.42
N GLU A 83 -2.76 14.63 14.06
CA GLU A 83 -2.97 13.30 14.61
C GLU A 83 -2.73 12.21 13.57
N PHE A 84 -2.28 11.05 14.04
CA PHE A 84 -2.17 9.86 13.23
C PHE A 84 -2.54 8.60 14.01
N ILE A 85 -2.84 7.54 13.26
CA ILE A 85 -2.98 6.18 13.76
C ILE A 85 -2.13 5.25 12.88
N GLU A 86 -1.69 4.14 13.44
CA GLU A 86 -1.27 2.98 12.66
C GLU A 86 -2.47 2.05 12.51
N LEU A 87 -2.72 1.57 11.29
CA LEU A 87 -3.78 0.59 11.08
C LEU A 87 -3.39 -0.73 11.73
N GLU A 88 -4.14 -1.12 12.76
CA GLU A 88 -4.06 -2.46 13.34
C GLU A 88 -4.51 -3.50 12.30
N GLU A 89 -3.85 -4.66 12.33
CA GLU A 89 -4.22 -5.82 11.53
C GLU A 89 -5.58 -6.37 11.99
N GLY A 90 -6.39 -6.87 11.05
CA GLY A 90 -7.67 -7.52 11.37
C GLY A 90 -8.91 -6.78 10.87
N PRO A 91 -9.21 -5.55 11.31
CA PRO A 91 -10.42 -4.85 10.87
C PRO A 91 -10.32 -4.36 9.42
N TYR A 92 -9.12 -4.12 8.90
CA TYR A 92 -8.89 -3.55 7.58
C TYR A 92 -8.21 -4.56 6.66
N TYR A 93 -8.62 -4.62 5.40
CA TYR A 93 -8.08 -5.58 4.43
C TYR A 93 -7.48 -4.96 3.17
N LYS A 94 -7.82 -3.71 2.84
CA LYS A 94 -7.32 -3.04 1.64
C LYS A 94 -7.16 -1.54 1.87
N VAL A 95 -6.09 -0.96 1.34
CA VAL A 95 -5.85 0.48 1.24
C VAL A 95 -5.50 0.82 -0.21
N GLU A 96 -6.25 1.73 -0.81
CA GLU A 96 -6.03 2.22 -2.18
C GLU A 96 -5.46 3.63 -2.11
N ALA A 97 -4.16 3.76 -2.31
CA ALA A 97 -3.42 5.02 -2.21
C ALA A 97 -3.21 5.64 -3.60
N ARG A 98 -3.58 6.91 -3.75
CA ARG A 98 -3.52 7.70 -5.00
C ARG A 98 -2.32 8.63 -4.96
N SER A 99 -1.28 8.32 -5.72
CA SER A 99 -0.10 9.18 -5.86
C SER A 99 -0.05 9.83 -7.24
N VAL A 100 0.45 11.07 -7.33
CA VAL A 100 0.64 11.75 -8.61
C VAL A 100 2.11 11.66 -9.01
N ASN A 101 2.38 11.20 -10.24
CA ASN A 101 3.74 11.14 -10.77
C ASN A 101 4.23 12.55 -11.20
N LYS A 102 5.47 12.65 -11.70
CA LYS A 102 6.03 13.95 -12.14
C LYS A 102 5.34 14.55 -13.36
N ASP A 103 4.66 13.72 -14.15
CA ASP A 103 3.96 14.09 -15.37
C ASP A 103 2.49 14.48 -15.10
N GLY A 104 2.05 14.39 -13.84
CA GLY A 104 0.68 14.71 -13.41
C GLY A 104 -0.28 13.52 -13.45
N ASP A 105 0.17 12.33 -13.85
CA ASP A 105 -0.70 11.15 -13.90
C ASP A 105 -0.93 10.60 -12.49
N THR A 106 -2.19 10.29 -12.20
CA THR A 106 -2.55 9.60 -10.97
C THR A 106 -2.29 8.10 -11.11
N THR A 107 -1.51 7.56 -10.18
CA THR A 107 -1.25 6.14 -10.02
C THR A 107 -1.92 5.63 -8.75
N ASN A 108 -2.68 4.55 -8.88
CA ASN A 108 -3.26 3.84 -7.74
C ASN A 108 -2.30 2.73 -7.29
N THR A 109 -1.91 2.79 -6.02
CA THR A 109 -1.15 1.74 -5.34
C THR A 109 -2.07 1.03 -4.36
N VAL A 110 -2.18 -0.28 -4.49
CA VAL A 110 -3.00 -1.11 -3.59
C VAL A 110 -2.10 -1.75 -2.55
N PHE A 111 -2.45 -1.56 -1.28
CA PHE A 111 -1.95 -2.37 -0.17
C PHE A 111 -3.06 -3.28 0.31
N ALA A 112 -2.77 -4.56 0.51
CA ALA A 112 -3.75 -5.52 0.98
C ALA A 112 -3.15 -6.38 2.10
N THR A 113 -4.01 -6.76 3.04
CA THR A 113 -3.72 -7.90 3.91
C THR A 113 -4.10 -9.19 3.16
N THR A 114 -3.54 -10.30 3.58
CA THR A 114 -3.79 -11.59 2.96
C THR A 114 -3.65 -12.70 3.99
N ALA A 115 -4.37 -13.80 3.79
CA ALA A 115 -4.29 -14.98 4.65
C ALA A 115 -2.99 -15.78 4.49
N ILE A 116 -2.07 -15.31 3.64
CA ILE A 116 -0.77 -15.96 3.41
C ILE A 116 0.14 -15.75 4.63
N SER A 117 0.52 -16.85 5.29
CA SER A 117 1.22 -16.85 6.58
C SER A 117 2.55 -16.11 6.57
N GLN A 118 3.27 -16.08 5.44
CA GLN A 118 4.52 -15.33 5.31
C GLN A 118 4.33 -13.82 5.53
N PHE A 119 3.13 -13.32 5.27
CA PHE A 119 2.79 -11.92 5.51
C PHE A 119 2.19 -11.66 6.88
N ASP A 120 1.76 -12.69 7.62
CA ASP A 120 1.42 -12.54 9.05
C ASP A 120 0.44 -11.38 9.30
N GLY A 121 -0.66 -11.32 8.54
CA GLY A 121 -1.70 -10.29 8.67
C GLY A 121 -1.35 -8.89 8.15
N ARG A 122 -0.07 -8.59 7.95
CA ARG A 122 0.41 -7.24 7.60
C ARG A 122 0.01 -6.79 6.19
N PHE A 123 -0.04 -5.47 5.98
CA PHE A 123 -0.23 -4.89 4.66
C PHE A 123 1.00 -5.09 3.76
N VAL A 124 0.78 -5.62 2.57
CA VAL A 124 1.78 -5.69 1.50
C VAL A 124 1.26 -4.99 0.25
N GLN A 125 2.16 -4.43 -0.56
CA GLN A 125 1.75 -3.85 -1.82
C GLN A 125 1.39 -4.96 -2.81
N LEU A 126 0.19 -4.89 -3.39
CA LEU A 126 -0.22 -5.73 -4.50
C LEU A 126 0.22 -5.06 -5.81
N VAL A 127 1.28 -5.59 -6.41
CA VAL A 127 1.92 -5.03 -7.62
C VAL A 127 1.23 -5.50 -8.89
N TYR A 128 0.76 -6.75 -8.89
CA TYR A 128 -0.01 -7.35 -9.97
C TYR A 128 -1.05 -8.29 -9.38
N ASP A 129 -2.29 -8.20 -9.88
CA ASP A 129 -3.44 -8.96 -9.39
C ASP A 129 -4.13 -9.70 -10.54
N GLY A 130 -3.45 -10.71 -11.08
CA GLY A 130 -4.00 -11.59 -12.11
C GLY A 130 -4.76 -12.78 -11.51
N GLU A 131 -5.45 -13.51 -12.39
CA GLU A 131 -6.17 -14.72 -12.02
C GLU A 131 -5.22 -15.88 -11.71
N LYS A 132 -4.21 -16.09 -12.56
CA LYS A 132 -3.23 -17.18 -12.41
C LYS A 132 -2.06 -16.78 -11.52
N ARG A 133 -1.67 -15.49 -11.57
CA ARG A 133 -0.47 -14.97 -10.93
C ARG A 133 -0.76 -13.69 -10.15
N LYS A 134 -0.23 -13.60 -8.93
CA LYS A 134 -0.20 -12.35 -8.15
C LYS A 134 1.22 -12.01 -7.75
N LEU A 135 1.59 -10.73 -7.86
CA LEU A 135 2.89 -10.24 -7.45
C LEU A 135 2.73 -9.30 -6.25
N PHE A 136 3.39 -9.63 -5.16
CA PHE A 136 3.41 -8.84 -3.94
C PHE A 136 4.77 -8.17 -3.77
N ASN A 137 4.78 -6.98 -3.16
CA ASN A 137 5.96 -6.30 -2.67
C ASN A 137 5.80 -6.05 -1.16
N ASP A 138 6.55 -6.79 -0.37
CA ASP A 138 6.75 -6.56 1.05
C ASP A 138 7.81 -5.48 1.22
N PHE A 139 7.35 -4.24 1.40
CA PHE A 139 8.18 -3.06 1.52
C PHE A 139 8.81 -2.97 2.91
N LEU A 140 9.97 -3.60 3.06
CA LEU A 140 10.76 -3.56 4.27
C LEU A 140 11.77 -2.41 4.25
N VAL A 141 11.92 -1.72 5.37
CA VAL A 141 12.99 -0.76 5.64
C VAL A 141 13.72 -1.15 6.92
N THR A 142 15.04 -1.19 6.85
CA THR A 142 15.91 -1.47 8.01
C THR A 142 16.76 -0.25 8.33
N ILE A 143 17.28 -0.16 9.56
CA ILE A 143 18.28 0.85 9.92
C ILE A 143 19.68 0.30 9.60
N SER A 144 20.49 1.11 8.93
CA SER A 144 21.92 0.85 8.73
C SER A 144 22.71 1.94 9.45
N GLU A 145 23.76 1.54 10.15
CA GLU A 145 24.66 2.45 10.87
C GLU A 145 26.05 2.40 10.25
N ASN A 146 26.62 3.57 9.96
CA ASN A 146 28.00 3.71 9.52
C ASN A 146 28.75 4.59 10.51
N LYS A 147 29.88 4.10 11.02
CA LYS A 147 30.79 4.86 11.87
C LYS A 147 31.95 5.37 11.03
N ALA A 148 32.20 6.68 11.08
CA ALA A 148 33.34 7.31 10.44
C ALA A 148 34.21 7.96 11.52
N GLU A 149 35.46 7.53 11.61
CA GLU A 149 36.44 8.16 12.50
C GLU A 149 37.01 9.40 11.80
N THR A 150 36.86 10.55 12.44
CA THR A 150 37.53 11.79 12.06
C THR A 150 38.49 12.20 13.20
N PRO A 151 39.59 12.94 12.94
CA PRO A 151 40.52 13.31 14.01
C PRO A 151 39.81 13.97 15.19
N GLY A 152 39.78 13.28 16.33
CA GLY A 152 39.16 13.73 17.58
C GLY A 152 37.65 13.49 17.73
N LYS A 153 36.95 12.88 16.75
CA LYS A 153 35.49 12.57 16.85
C LYS A 153 35.08 11.34 16.04
N THR A 154 34.27 10.47 16.65
CA THR A 154 33.54 9.41 15.94
C THR A 154 32.18 9.95 15.49
N LEU A 155 31.94 9.96 14.17
CA LEU A 155 30.64 10.33 13.59
C LEU A 155 29.82 9.06 13.34
N VAL A 156 28.66 8.95 13.97
CA VAL A 156 27.72 7.84 13.75
C VAL A 156 26.60 8.32 12.82
N ILE A 157 26.54 7.77 11.61
CA ILE A 157 25.50 8.09 10.63
C ILE A 157 24.51 6.95 10.57
N LYS A 158 23.25 7.20 10.97
CA LYS A 158 22.13 6.26 10.81
C LYS A 158 21.35 6.59 9.54
N ARG A 159 20.94 5.56 8.80
CA ARG A 159 20.14 5.71 7.58
C ARG A 159 19.08 4.64 7.46
N PHE A 160 17.96 5.00 6.84
CA PHE A 160 16.97 4.03 6.38
C PHE A 160 17.46 3.35 5.10
N ALA A 161 17.50 2.02 5.13
CA ALA A 161 17.85 1.18 4.00
C ALA A 161 16.62 0.39 3.54
N ARG A 162 16.08 0.76 2.37
CA ARG A 162 14.97 0.03 1.74
C ARG A 162 15.45 -1.36 1.29
N LYS A 163 14.69 -2.40 1.63
CA LYS A 163 14.94 -3.81 1.34
C LYS A 163 13.67 -4.49 0.81
N PRO A 164 13.08 -4.01 -0.30
CA PRO A 164 11.84 -4.58 -0.83
C PRO A 164 12.02 -6.06 -1.15
N ARG A 165 11.05 -6.88 -0.74
CA ARG A 165 11.01 -8.31 -1.05
C ARG A 165 9.79 -8.58 -1.91
N TYR A 166 10.02 -9.10 -3.11
CA TYR A 166 8.92 -9.45 -4.00
C TYR A 166 8.60 -10.92 -3.86
N PHE A 167 7.31 -11.25 -3.92
CA PHE A 167 6.81 -12.62 -3.86
C PHE A 167 5.83 -12.85 -4.99
N LEU A 168 5.99 -13.96 -5.70
CA LEU A 168 5.08 -14.41 -6.74
C LEU A 168 4.22 -15.52 -6.16
N LEU A 169 2.91 -15.35 -6.23
CA LEU A 169 1.93 -16.41 -6.01
C LEU A 169 1.49 -16.92 -7.38
N GLU A 170 1.68 -18.21 -7.62
CA GLU A 170 1.29 -18.91 -8.84
C GLU A 170 0.94 -20.35 -8.44
N ASP A 171 -0.18 -20.88 -8.95
CA ASP A 171 -0.67 -22.22 -8.63
C ASP A 171 -0.82 -22.51 -7.11
N GLY A 172 -1.13 -21.46 -6.34
CA GLY A 172 -1.27 -21.54 -4.88
C GLY A 172 0.05 -21.52 -4.10
N GLU A 173 1.21 -21.52 -4.79
CA GLU A 173 2.52 -21.47 -4.15
C GLU A 173 3.08 -20.04 -4.10
N LEU A 174 3.40 -19.57 -2.89
CA LEU A 174 4.10 -18.29 -2.71
C LEU A 174 5.62 -18.51 -2.69
N ARG A 175 6.33 -17.92 -3.65
CA ARG A 175 7.80 -17.98 -3.73
C ARG A 175 8.47 -16.62 -3.76
N LEU A 176 9.65 -16.52 -3.14
CA LEU A 176 10.47 -15.31 -3.22
C LEU A 176 10.90 -15.06 -4.67
N PHE A 177 10.56 -13.87 -5.19
CA PHE A 177 10.74 -13.50 -6.58
C PHE A 177 11.76 -12.38 -6.71
N LYS A 178 12.94 -12.66 -7.28
CA LYS A 178 14.00 -11.65 -7.42
C LYS A 178 13.83 -10.91 -8.74
N LEU A 179 13.67 -9.58 -8.69
CA LEU A 179 13.58 -8.71 -9.88
C LEU A 179 14.92 -8.53 -10.61
N LYS A 180 15.49 -9.64 -11.07
CA LYS A 180 16.64 -9.64 -11.99
C LYS A 180 16.20 -10.37 -13.25
N LYS A 181 16.51 -9.80 -14.42
CA LYS A 181 16.15 -10.37 -15.73
C LYS A 181 16.31 -11.90 -15.80
N LYS A 182 17.48 -12.42 -15.42
CA LYS A 182 17.75 -13.88 -15.42
C LYS A 182 16.76 -14.67 -14.57
N ASN A 183 16.47 -14.19 -13.36
CA ASN A 183 15.58 -14.88 -12.42
C ASN A 183 14.12 -14.82 -12.88
N ILE A 184 13.70 -13.69 -13.45
CA ILE A 184 12.35 -13.50 -14.00
C ILE A 184 12.12 -14.48 -15.15
N LEU A 185 13.03 -14.51 -16.13
CA LEU A 185 12.90 -15.41 -17.29
C LEU A 185 12.95 -16.89 -16.90
N LEU A 186 13.70 -17.24 -15.86
CA LEU A 186 13.73 -18.59 -15.31
C LEU A 186 12.39 -18.94 -14.63
N ALA A 187 11.88 -18.03 -13.80
CA ALA A 187 10.73 -18.27 -12.95
C ALA A 187 9.39 -18.20 -13.67
N LEU A 188 9.28 -17.44 -14.78
CA LEU A 188 8.04 -17.29 -15.56
C LEU A 188 8.02 -18.14 -16.83
N GLY A 189 9.13 -18.77 -17.21
CA GLY A 189 9.23 -19.44 -18.52
C GLY A 189 9.14 -18.46 -19.69
N HIS A 190 8.65 -18.93 -20.84
CA HIS A 190 8.32 -18.10 -22.02
C HIS A 190 9.40 -17.08 -22.41
N LYS A 191 10.67 -17.48 -22.33
CA LYS A 191 11.81 -16.55 -22.45
C LYS A 191 11.76 -15.74 -23.74
N LYS A 192 11.45 -16.37 -24.88
CA LYS A 192 11.47 -15.71 -26.19
C LYS A 192 10.34 -14.68 -26.30
N GLU A 193 9.17 -15.04 -25.81
CA GLU A 193 7.95 -14.24 -25.80
C GLU A 193 8.13 -13.01 -24.91
N ILE A 194 8.61 -13.22 -23.68
CA ILE A 194 8.90 -12.12 -22.72
C ILE A 194 9.95 -11.16 -23.28
N GLU A 195 11.07 -11.67 -23.81
CA GLU A 195 12.13 -10.80 -24.35
C GLU A 195 11.66 -10.01 -25.57
N THR A 196 10.87 -10.62 -26.45
CA THR A 196 10.30 -9.96 -27.62
C THR A 196 9.31 -8.89 -27.22
N PHE A 197 8.37 -9.20 -26.33
CA PHE A 197 7.38 -8.27 -25.79
C PHE A 197 8.04 -7.10 -25.09
N ALA A 198 9.02 -7.37 -24.21
CA ALA A 198 9.73 -6.34 -23.47
C ALA A 198 10.52 -5.40 -24.39
N LYS A 199 11.20 -5.94 -25.41
CA LYS A 199 11.94 -5.13 -26.38
C LYS A 199 10.99 -4.25 -27.21
N LYS A 200 9.89 -4.83 -27.73
CA LYS A 200 8.89 -4.12 -28.53
C LYS A 200 8.27 -2.94 -27.77
N ASN A 201 7.97 -3.16 -26.49
CA ASN A 201 7.29 -2.16 -25.64
C ASN A 201 8.24 -1.33 -24.77
N LYS A 202 9.56 -1.47 -24.97
CA LYS A 202 10.61 -0.78 -24.18
C LYS A 202 10.45 -0.97 -22.66
N ILE A 203 10.05 -2.17 -22.24
CA ILE A 203 9.79 -2.48 -20.85
C ILE A 203 11.09 -2.82 -20.13
N LYS A 204 11.31 -2.13 -19.01
CA LYS A 204 12.38 -2.46 -18.06
C LYS A 204 11.96 -3.64 -17.18
N ILE A 205 12.26 -4.86 -17.61
CA ILE A 205 11.78 -6.08 -16.95
C ILE A 205 12.36 -6.32 -15.55
N ASP A 206 13.46 -5.68 -15.17
CA ASP A 206 14.00 -5.74 -13.80
C ASP A 206 13.40 -4.68 -12.86
N SER A 207 12.24 -4.12 -13.23
CA SER A 207 11.45 -3.21 -12.40
C SER A 207 10.10 -3.83 -12.04
N ALA A 208 9.52 -3.46 -10.89
CA ALA A 208 8.21 -3.95 -10.45
C ALA A 208 7.11 -3.68 -11.49
N VAL A 209 7.05 -2.44 -12.01
CA VAL A 209 6.12 -2.03 -13.07
C VAL A 209 6.35 -2.85 -14.35
N GLY A 210 7.61 -3.09 -14.72
CA GLY A 210 7.92 -3.87 -15.91
C GLY A 210 7.54 -5.35 -15.76
N VAL A 211 7.73 -5.94 -14.58
CA VAL A 211 7.26 -7.30 -14.30
C VAL A 211 5.75 -7.38 -14.32
N ALA A 212 5.03 -6.41 -13.72
CA ALA A 212 3.57 -6.40 -13.76
C ALA A 212 3.04 -6.45 -15.21
N LYS A 213 3.61 -5.63 -16.11
CA LYS A 213 3.26 -5.65 -17.55
C LYS A 213 3.59 -6.99 -18.23
N VAL A 214 4.65 -7.67 -17.80
CA VAL A 214 5.01 -9.00 -18.33
C VAL A 214 4.01 -10.05 -17.84
N LEU A 215 3.63 -10.00 -16.56
CA LEU A 215 2.63 -10.92 -15.99
C LEU A 215 1.27 -10.75 -16.68
N GLU A 216 0.84 -9.50 -16.89
CA GLU A 216 -0.37 -9.17 -17.65
C GLU A 216 -0.33 -9.75 -19.07
N TYR A 217 0.80 -9.63 -19.76
CA TYR A 217 0.97 -10.21 -21.09
C TYR A 217 0.87 -11.75 -21.10
N LEU A 218 1.49 -12.42 -20.12
CA LEU A 218 1.47 -13.89 -20.03
C LEU A 218 0.08 -14.44 -19.70
N GLU A 219 -0.72 -13.72 -18.91
CA GLU A 219 -2.08 -14.13 -18.57
C GLU A 219 -3.00 -14.15 -19.79
N GLY A 220 -2.73 -13.34 -20.81
CA GLY A 220 -3.44 -13.39 -22.09
C GLY A 220 -2.94 -14.47 -23.07
N LEU A 221 -1.84 -15.18 -22.75
CA LEU A 221 -1.33 -16.28 -23.58
C LEU A 221 -1.81 -17.65 -23.09
N ASP A 222 -1.98 -17.79 -21.77
CA ASP A 222 -2.40 -19.02 -21.09
C ASP A 222 -3.92 -19.17 -21.11
#